data_AF-A0A3D4BCB0-F1
#
_entry.id   AF-A0A3D4BCB0-F1
#
_cell.length_a   1.000
_cell.length_b   1.000
_cell.length_c   1.000
_cell.angle_alpha   90.00
_cell.angle_beta   90.00
_cell.angle_gamma   90.00
#
_symmetry.space_group_name_H-M   'P 1'
#
loop_
_entity.id
_entity.type
_entity.pdbx_description
1 polymer ?
#
loop_
_entity_poly.entity_id
_entity_poly.type
_entity_poly.pdbx_seq_one_letter_code
_entity_poly.pdbx_strand_id
1 'polypeptide(L)'
;MKLIRALILCGLAIAITVPVAQAQSAGKKVTYADIQPILKENCMACHRPGEIAPMSLLTYEEVRPWARSVRKEVRRKSMPPWHADPNYSEFRNDISLSKEQIQLIIDWVDGGAPRGNPADIPPAPEFVEGWQLTNILGREPDVILHMQEEYAVPATGEDLNLSFEIPTDFKRDYWVIASEVRGNPRVVHHNTATVRGPEGDRDRTGRLSSAVPGKLYDLFGPEAAK
;
A
#
# COMPACT_ATOMS: atom_id res chain seq x y z
N MET A 1 92.62 -44.93 -15.38
CA MET A 1 91.15 -45.01 -15.25
C MET A 1 90.72 -44.11 -14.09
N LYS A 2 90.14 -42.93 -14.37
CA LYS A 2 89.66 -41.97 -13.36
C LYS A 2 88.14 -42.10 -13.25
N LEU A 3 87.63 -42.45 -12.08
CA LEU A 3 86.19 -42.51 -11.78
C LEU A 3 85.74 -41.16 -11.19
N ILE A 4 84.81 -40.50 -11.88
CA ILE A 4 84.17 -39.25 -11.42
C ILE A 4 82.88 -39.64 -10.69
N ARG A 5 82.76 -39.27 -9.41
CA ARG A 5 81.53 -39.38 -8.62
C ARG A 5 80.71 -38.09 -8.81
N ALA A 6 79.52 -38.20 -9.39
CA ALA A 6 78.55 -37.12 -9.44
C ALA A 6 77.68 -37.14 -8.16
N LEU A 7 77.70 -36.06 -7.38
CA LEU A 7 76.72 -35.80 -6.32
C LEU A 7 75.52 -35.08 -6.93
N ILE A 8 74.32 -35.65 -6.78
CA ILE A 8 73.05 -35.02 -7.12
C ILE A 8 72.48 -34.43 -5.82
N LEU A 9 72.41 -33.09 -5.73
CA LEU A 9 71.67 -32.39 -4.68
C LEU A 9 70.20 -32.26 -5.12
N CYS A 10 69.28 -32.93 -4.43
CA CYS A 10 67.84 -32.64 -4.53
C CYS A 10 67.51 -31.42 -3.65
N GLY A 11 67.27 -30.27 -4.28
CA GLY A 11 66.72 -29.08 -3.61
C GLY A 11 65.21 -29.22 -3.42
N LEU A 12 64.74 -29.20 -2.17
CA LEU A 12 63.32 -29.22 -1.82
C LEU A 12 62.76 -27.79 -1.91
N ALA A 13 61.96 -27.50 -2.93
CA ALA A 13 61.27 -26.22 -3.06
C ALA A 13 59.99 -26.23 -2.22
N ILE A 14 59.97 -25.47 -1.12
CA ILE A 14 58.78 -25.26 -0.29
C ILE A 14 57.96 -24.14 -0.93
N ALA A 15 56.84 -24.49 -1.56
CA ALA A 15 55.88 -23.53 -2.08
C ALA A 15 55.05 -22.96 -0.93
N ILE A 16 55.30 -21.70 -0.57
CA ILE A 16 54.49 -20.95 0.40
C ILE A 16 53.23 -20.47 -0.32
N THR A 17 52.10 -21.14 -0.08
CA THR A 17 50.80 -20.67 -0.56
C THR A 17 50.27 -19.61 0.41
N VAL A 18 50.34 -18.34 -0.01
CA VAL A 18 49.68 -17.25 0.71
C VAL A 18 48.18 -17.32 0.39
N PRO A 19 47.29 -17.47 1.37
CA PRO A 19 45.86 -17.42 1.11
C PRO A 19 45.49 -15.98 0.78
N VAL A 20 45.12 -15.74 -0.48
CA VAL A 20 44.49 -14.48 -0.90
C VAL A 20 43.10 -14.46 -0.28
N ALA A 21 42.93 -13.69 0.79
CA ALA A 21 41.61 -13.40 1.33
C ALA A 21 40.84 -12.59 0.28
N GLN A 22 39.91 -13.24 -0.42
CA GLN A 22 38.98 -12.58 -1.30
C GLN A 22 38.04 -11.74 -0.43
N ALA A 23 38.30 -10.43 -0.39
CA ALA A 23 37.37 -9.46 0.16
C ALA A 23 36.11 -9.49 -0.69
N GLN A 24 35.12 -10.25 -0.23
CA GLN A 24 33.80 -10.26 -0.81
C GLN A 24 33.25 -8.85 -0.62
N SER A 25 33.09 -8.12 -1.72
CA SER A 25 32.35 -6.85 -1.75
C SER A 25 31.00 -7.13 -1.12
N ALA A 26 30.84 -6.76 0.15
CA ALA A 26 29.55 -6.80 0.82
C ALA A 26 28.71 -5.71 0.14
N GLY A 27 27.95 -6.11 -0.88
CA GLY A 27 26.96 -5.23 -1.49
C GLY A 27 26.13 -4.56 -0.39
N LYS A 28 25.77 -3.29 -0.59
CA LYS A 28 25.00 -2.50 0.37
C LYS A 28 23.82 -3.34 0.87
N LYS A 29 23.78 -3.60 2.18
CA LYS A 29 22.69 -4.36 2.79
C LYS A 29 21.40 -3.54 2.68
N VAL A 30 20.35 -4.12 2.11
CA VAL A 30 19.03 -3.47 2.03
C VAL A 30 18.44 -3.33 3.43
N THR A 31 17.93 -2.14 3.74
CA THR A 31 17.37 -1.76 5.04
C THR A 31 15.93 -1.31 4.94
N TYR A 32 15.27 -1.12 6.09
CA TYR A 32 13.91 -0.58 6.13
C TYR A 32 13.83 0.81 5.50
N ALA A 33 14.86 1.64 5.66
CA ALA A 33 14.94 2.95 5.01
C ALA A 33 14.85 2.85 3.47
N ASP A 34 15.40 1.79 2.87
CA ASP A 34 15.36 1.59 1.41
C ASP A 34 13.96 1.16 0.92
N ILE A 35 13.18 0.41 1.73
CA ILE A 35 11.84 -0.06 1.35
C ILE A 35 10.70 0.82 1.85
N GLN A 36 10.95 1.71 2.82
CA GLN A 36 9.90 2.54 3.43
C GLN A 36 9.16 3.40 2.39
N PRO A 37 9.81 4.00 1.37
CA PRO A 37 9.10 4.74 0.32
C PRO A 37 8.07 3.88 -0.41
N ILE A 38 8.40 2.60 -0.67
CA ILE A 38 7.48 1.64 -1.31
C ILE A 38 6.29 1.37 -0.40
N LEU A 39 6.53 1.12 0.90
CA LEU A 39 5.43 0.90 1.84
C LEU A 39 4.53 2.14 1.95
N LYS A 40 5.13 3.33 1.99
CA LYS A 40 4.44 4.61 2.04
C LYS A 40 3.49 4.80 0.87
N GLU A 41 3.96 4.58 -0.34
CA GLU A 41 3.19 4.83 -1.56
C GLU A 41 2.16 3.72 -1.83
N ASN A 42 2.52 2.46 -1.60
CA ASN A 42 1.73 1.32 -2.07
C ASN A 42 0.94 0.61 -0.96
N CYS A 43 1.23 0.85 0.32
CA CYS A 43 0.68 0.04 1.42
C CYS A 43 0.01 0.86 2.53
N MET A 44 0.61 1.97 2.96
CA MET A 44 0.20 2.68 4.19
C MET A 44 -1.18 3.34 4.11
N ALA A 45 -1.74 3.55 2.92
CA ALA A 45 -3.12 4.04 2.77
C ALA A 45 -4.15 3.07 3.41
N CYS A 46 -3.92 1.76 3.30
CA CYS A 46 -4.77 0.73 3.89
C CYS A 46 -4.17 0.14 5.17
N HIS A 47 -2.84 0.09 5.26
CA HIS A 47 -2.09 -0.46 6.40
C HIS A 47 -1.71 0.62 7.43
N ARG A 48 -2.73 1.22 8.03
CA ARG A 48 -2.60 2.19 9.11
C ARG A 48 -3.69 1.98 10.17
N PRO A 49 -3.51 2.48 11.41
CA PRO A 49 -4.54 2.39 12.43
C PRO A 49 -5.89 2.92 11.96
N GLY A 50 -6.96 2.19 12.28
CA GLY A 50 -8.33 2.58 11.94
C GLY A 50 -8.77 2.25 10.51
N GLU A 51 -7.91 1.70 9.64
CA GLU A 51 -8.27 1.30 8.27
C GLU A 51 -8.52 -0.21 8.13
N ILE A 52 -8.81 -0.64 6.89
CA ILE A 52 -9.23 -2.01 6.56
C ILE A 52 -8.20 -3.08 6.89
N ALA A 53 -6.89 -2.77 6.81
CA ALA A 53 -5.88 -3.79 7.03
C ALA A 53 -5.73 -4.10 8.53
N PRO A 54 -5.51 -5.38 8.90
CA PRO A 54 -5.48 -5.79 10.30
C PRO A 54 -4.20 -5.38 11.04
N MET A 55 -3.23 -4.78 10.35
CA MET A 55 -1.96 -4.34 10.91
C MET A 55 -1.49 -3.02 10.28
N SER A 56 -0.82 -2.22 11.10
CA SER A 56 -0.12 -1.02 10.66
C SER A 56 1.21 -1.36 10.00
N LEU A 57 1.60 -0.58 9.00
CA LEU A 57 2.91 -0.63 8.36
C LEU A 57 3.62 0.74 8.40
N LEU A 58 3.28 1.62 9.35
CA LEU A 58 3.80 2.99 9.40
C LEU A 58 5.24 3.07 9.93
N THR A 59 5.58 2.23 10.90
CA THR A 59 6.90 2.22 11.55
C THR A 59 7.64 0.89 11.35
N TYR A 60 8.96 0.92 11.52
CA TYR A 60 9.77 -0.30 11.48
C TYR A 60 9.28 -1.35 12.48
N GLU A 61 8.97 -0.92 13.70
CA GLU A 61 8.49 -1.76 14.79
C GLU A 61 7.19 -2.47 14.44
N GLU A 62 6.29 -1.81 13.71
CA GLU A 62 5.02 -2.38 13.26
C GLU A 62 5.21 -3.29 12.06
N VAL A 63 6.08 -2.95 11.10
CA VAL A 63 6.31 -3.75 9.88
C VAL A 63 7.09 -5.02 10.17
N ARG A 64 8.09 -4.96 11.05
CA ARG A 64 9.08 -6.02 11.28
C ARG A 64 8.45 -7.39 11.64
N PRO A 65 7.44 -7.49 12.53
CA PRO A 65 6.76 -8.75 12.82
C PRO A 65 6.11 -9.41 11.59
N TRP A 66 5.68 -8.60 10.61
CA TRP A 66 4.99 -9.05 9.41
C TRP A 66 5.91 -9.27 8.20
N ALA A 67 7.21 -9.02 8.33
CA ALA A 67 8.18 -9.09 7.23
C ALA A 67 8.04 -10.36 6.35
N ARG A 68 7.90 -11.55 6.95
CA ARG A 68 7.71 -12.80 6.20
C ARG A 68 6.38 -12.86 5.44
N SER A 69 5.32 -12.33 6.03
CA SER A 69 4.00 -12.23 5.38
C SER A 69 4.06 -11.22 4.24
N VAL A 70 4.61 -10.02 4.47
CA VAL A 70 4.82 -9.00 3.43
C VAL A 70 5.57 -9.61 2.24
N ARG A 71 6.71 -10.28 2.46
CA ARG A 71 7.46 -10.99 1.41
C ARG A 71 6.60 -11.98 0.63
N LYS A 72 5.82 -12.81 1.33
CA LYS A 72 4.95 -13.81 0.69
C LYS A 72 3.90 -13.15 -0.21
N GLU A 73 3.27 -12.09 0.29
CA GLU A 73 2.18 -11.38 -0.37
C GLU A 73 2.65 -10.58 -1.60
N VAL A 74 3.76 -9.84 -1.49
CA VAL A 74 4.32 -9.11 -2.65
C VAL A 74 4.87 -10.07 -3.70
N ARG A 75 5.51 -11.18 -3.28
CA ARG A 75 6.03 -12.19 -4.22
C ARG A 75 4.93 -12.86 -5.03
N ARG A 76 3.76 -13.10 -4.41
CA ARG A 76 2.59 -13.65 -5.12
C ARG A 76 1.74 -12.59 -5.82
N LYS A 77 2.15 -11.32 -5.76
CA LYS A 77 1.44 -10.15 -6.31
C LYS A 77 -0.01 -10.04 -5.82
N SER A 78 -0.29 -10.52 -4.62
CA SER A 78 -1.59 -10.31 -3.97
C SER A 78 -1.67 -8.95 -3.29
N MET A 79 -0.52 -8.39 -2.92
CA MET A 79 -0.41 -7.09 -2.29
C MET A 79 0.52 -6.16 -3.07
N PRO A 80 0.14 -4.87 -3.21
CA PRO A 80 -1.20 -4.38 -2.91
C PRO A 80 -2.23 -4.94 -3.91
N PRO A 81 -3.52 -5.02 -3.54
CA PRO A 81 -4.54 -5.57 -4.43
C PRO A 81 -4.71 -4.65 -5.64
N TRP A 82 -4.40 -5.16 -6.82
CA TRP A 82 -4.56 -4.45 -8.08
C TRP A 82 -5.03 -5.42 -9.16
N HIS A 83 -6.27 -5.24 -9.62
CA HIS A 83 -6.93 -6.17 -10.54
C HIS A 83 -6.82 -5.74 -12.01
N ALA A 84 -6.31 -4.54 -12.27
CA ALA A 84 -6.17 -4.07 -13.64
C ALA A 84 -5.01 -4.82 -14.33
N ASP A 85 -5.25 -5.23 -15.57
CA ASP A 85 -4.22 -5.92 -16.36
C ASP A 85 -3.25 -4.87 -16.93
N PRO A 86 -1.95 -4.92 -16.55
CA PRO A 86 -0.96 -3.94 -16.98
C PRO A 86 -0.65 -4.01 -18.48
N ASN A 87 -1.06 -5.05 -19.20
CA ASN A 87 -0.81 -5.19 -20.64
C ASN A 87 -1.80 -4.40 -21.51
N TYR A 88 -2.87 -3.85 -20.94
CA TYR A 88 -3.91 -3.18 -21.71
C TYR A 88 -3.82 -1.65 -21.62
N SER A 89 -3.52 -1.10 -20.46
CA SER A 89 -3.43 0.36 -20.28
C SER A 89 -2.65 0.73 -19.01
N GLU A 90 -2.27 2.00 -18.95
CA GLU A 90 -1.69 2.62 -17.76
C GLU A 90 -2.79 3.35 -16.99
N PHE A 91 -2.84 3.12 -15.68
CA PHE A 91 -3.83 3.74 -14.81
C PHE A 91 -3.14 4.79 -13.94
N ARG A 92 -3.73 5.98 -13.86
CA ARG A 92 -3.18 7.11 -13.08
C ARG A 92 -3.04 6.81 -11.58
N ASN A 93 -3.76 5.81 -11.08
CA ASN A 93 -3.81 5.39 -9.69
C ASN A 93 -3.30 3.95 -9.51
N ASP A 94 -2.43 3.48 -10.41
CA ASP A 94 -1.80 2.17 -10.30
C ASP A 94 -0.91 2.12 -9.06
N ILE A 95 -1.27 1.26 -8.11
CA ILE A 95 -0.52 1.03 -6.88
C ILE A 95 0.29 -0.27 -6.95
N SER A 96 0.32 -0.97 -8.08
CA SER A 96 1.06 -2.22 -8.21
C SER A 96 2.56 -2.02 -8.03
N LEU A 97 3.25 -3.08 -7.60
CA LEU A 97 4.69 -3.05 -7.38
C LEU A 97 5.45 -3.48 -8.64
N SER A 98 6.49 -2.73 -8.97
CA SER A 98 7.47 -3.10 -9.98
C SER A 98 8.25 -4.36 -9.54
N LYS A 99 8.92 -5.03 -10.49
CA LYS A 99 9.76 -6.20 -10.19
C LYS A 99 10.90 -5.83 -9.24
N GLU A 100 11.47 -4.64 -9.42
CA GLU A 100 12.57 -4.09 -8.65
C GLU A 100 12.10 -3.75 -7.22
N GLN A 101 10.92 -3.16 -7.07
CA GLN A 101 10.31 -2.89 -5.76
C GLN A 101 10.02 -4.20 -5.00
N ILE A 102 9.45 -5.20 -5.68
CA ILE A 102 9.22 -6.53 -5.11
C ILE A 102 10.56 -7.15 -4.66
N GLN A 103 11.59 -7.09 -5.51
CA GLN A 103 12.89 -7.66 -5.19
C GLN A 103 13.55 -6.95 -4.02
N LEU A 104 13.45 -5.63 -3.93
CA LEU A 104 14.01 -4.85 -2.82
C LEU A 104 13.38 -5.26 -1.48
N ILE A 105 12.05 -5.47 -1.46
CA ILE A 105 11.35 -5.99 -0.28
C ILE A 105 11.81 -7.41 0.05
N ILE A 106 11.94 -8.28 -0.95
CA ILE A 106 12.43 -9.66 -0.75
C ILE A 106 13.84 -9.65 -0.15
N ASP A 107 14.75 -8.86 -0.72
CA ASP A 107 16.15 -8.75 -0.27
C ASP A 107 16.26 -8.19 1.14
N TRP A 108 15.43 -7.20 1.49
CA TRP A 108 15.33 -6.71 2.85
C TRP A 108 14.94 -7.82 3.83
N VAL A 109 13.89 -8.58 3.52
CA VAL A 109 13.41 -9.67 4.38
C VAL A 109 14.44 -10.80 4.47
N ASP A 110 15.00 -11.23 3.35
CA ASP A 110 15.99 -12.31 3.28
C ASP A 110 17.33 -11.90 3.94
N GLY A 111 17.66 -10.61 3.95
CA GLY A 111 18.76 -10.01 4.72
C GLY A 111 18.52 -9.91 6.23
N GLY A 112 17.40 -10.43 6.72
CA GLY A 112 17.02 -10.40 8.13
C GLY A 112 16.34 -9.09 8.55
N ALA A 113 15.71 -8.39 7.61
CA ALA A 113 14.88 -7.20 7.79
C ALA A 113 15.52 -6.05 8.61
N PRO A 114 16.80 -5.68 8.40
CA PRO A 114 17.47 -4.69 9.23
C PRO A 114 16.79 -3.32 9.15
N ARG A 115 16.76 -2.59 10.28
CA ARG A 115 16.17 -1.24 10.33
C ARG A 115 16.94 -0.22 9.47
N GLY A 116 18.27 -0.32 9.44
CA GLY A 116 19.11 0.74 8.89
C GLY A 116 19.28 1.90 9.89
N ASN A 117 19.81 3.02 9.40
CA ASN A 117 19.97 4.23 10.19
C ASN A 117 18.61 4.93 10.35
N PRO A 118 18.11 5.17 11.57
CA PRO A 118 16.83 5.87 11.78
C PRO A 118 16.76 7.26 11.15
N ALA A 119 17.90 7.96 11.00
CA ALA A 119 17.94 9.28 10.37
C ALA A 119 17.67 9.24 8.85
N ASP A 120 17.81 8.07 8.22
CA ASP A 120 17.57 7.87 6.79
C ASP A 120 16.13 7.43 6.51
N ILE A 121 15.32 7.17 7.55
CA ILE A 121 13.93 6.75 7.42
C ILE A 121 13.06 7.99 7.22
N PRO A 122 12.36 8.14 6.08
CA PRO A 122 11.42 9.24 5.89
C PRO A 122 10.30 9.21 6.93
N PRO A 123 9.76 10.37 7.33
CA PRO A 123 8.61 10.40 8.22
C PRO A 123 7.43 9.65 7.58
N ALA A 124 6.64 8.99 8.44
CA ALA A 124 5.37 8.42 8.02
C ALA A 124 4.47 9.50 7.43
N PRO A 125 3.58 9.16 6.47
CA PRO A 125 2.60 10.12 5.97
C PRO A 125 1.74 10.66 7.10
N GLU A 126 1.44 11.94 7.03
CA GLU A 126 0.32 12.49 7.79
C GLU A 126 -0.97 12.07 7.12
N PHE A 127 -1.94 11.64 7.91
CA PHE A 127 -3.25 11.25 7.43
C PHE A 127 -4.30 12.18 8.01
N VAL A 128 -5.25 12.52 7.14
CA VAL A 128 -6.38 13.37 7.52
C VAL A 128 -7.30 12.57 8.44
N GLU A 129 -7.48 13.08 9.65
CA GLU A 129 -8.58 12.66 10.51
C GLU A 129 -9.88 13.33 10.06
N GLY A 130 -11.00 12.60 10.14
CA GLY A 130 -12.30 13.13 9.72
C GLY A 130 -12.54 13.04 8.21
N TRP A 131 -13.04 14.13 7.63
CA TRP A 131 -13.38 14.22 6.21
C TRP A 131 -12.15 14.58 5.38
N GLN A 132 -11.79 13.74 4.41
CA GLN A 132 -10.69 14.01 3.47
C GLN A 132 -10.92 15.31 2.69
N LEU A 133 -12.17 15.55 2.27
CA LEU A 133 -12.55 16.74 1.51
C LEU A 133 -12.38 18.04 2.29
N THR A 134 -12.44 18.03 3.63
CA THR A 134 -12.21 19.25 4.43
C THR A 134 -10.81 19.82 4.18
N ASN A 135 -9.81 18.97 4.07
CA ASN A 135 -8.44 19.40 3.81
C ASN A 135 -8.18 19.77 2.35
N ILE A 136 -8.94 19.22 1.42
CA ILE A 136 -8.81 19.50 -0.02
C ILE A 136 -9.53 20.80 -0.39
N LEU A 137 -10.73 21.01 0.16
CA LEU A 137 -11.59 22.15 -0.15
C LEU A 137 -11.43 23.31 0.84
N GLY A 138 -10.76 23.09 1.97
CA GLY A 138 -10.58 24.09 3.02
C GLY A 138 -11.86 24.45 3.77
N ARG A 139 -12.88 23.57 3.74
CA ARG A 139 -14.18 23.79 4.39
C ARG A 139 -14.85 22.48 4.76
N GLU A 140 -15.65 22.48 5.82
CA GLU A 140 -16.45 21.34 6.24
C GLU A 140 -17.54 20.97 5.22
N PRO A 141 -18.09 19.74 5.26
CA PRO A 141 -19.23 19.37 4.43
C PRO A 141 -20.42 20.30 4.65
N ASP A 142 -20.99 20.79 3.56
CA ASP A 142 -22.21 21.62 3.59
C ASP A 142 -23.43 20.82 4.09
N VAL A 143 -23.42 19.50 3.86
CA VAL A 143 -24.48 18.56 4.25
C VAL A 143 -23.86 17.22 4.64
N ILE A 144 -24.32 16.63 5.73
CA ILE A 144 -23.97 15.25 6.12
C ILE A 144 -25.27 14.43 6.17
N LEU A 145 -25.31 13.36 5.37
CA LEU A 145 -26.43 12.42 5.31
C LEU A 145 -26.06 11.15 6.08
N HIS A 146 -26.91 10.73 7.01
CA HIS A 146 -26.66 9.60 7.90
C HIS A 146 -27.53 8.40 7.57
N MET A 147 -26.99 7.20 7.72
CA MET A 147 -27.83 5.99 7.81
C MET A 147 -28.83 6.16 8.96
N GLN A 148 -30.09 5.81 8.70
CA GLN A 148 -31.17 5.97 9.68
C GLN A 148 -31.13 4.90 10.76
N GLU A 149 -30.58 3.73 10.42
CA GLU A 149 -30.44 2.60 11.32
C GLU A 149 -29.03 2.01 11.18
N GLU A 150 -28.46 1.58 12.30
CA GLU A 150 -27.22 0.82 12.30
C GLU A 150 -27.47 -0.60 11.78
N TYR A 151 -26.54 -1.11 10.97
CA TYR A 151 -26.57 -2.49 10.52
C TYR A 151 -25.45 -3.30 11.18
N ALA A 152 -25.84 -4.30 11.97
CA ALA A 152 -24.90 -5.23 12.59
C ALA A 152 -24.42 -6.26 11.56
N VAL A 153 -23.20 -6.09 11.06
CA VAL A 153 -22.57 -7.05 10.13
C VAL A 153 -22.20 -8.32 10.90
N PRO A 154 -22.67 -9.51 10.50
CA PRO A 154 -22.27 -10.78 11.10
C PRO A 154 -20.75 -11.00 11.02
N ALA A 155 -20.16 -11.59 12.05
CA ALA A 155 -18.71 -11.84 12.09
C ALA A 155 -18.24 -12.91 11.08
N THR A 156 -19.16 -13.75 10.60
CA THR A 156 -18.92 -14.82 9.63
C THR A 156 -20.10 -14.91 8.68
N GLY A 157 -19.84 -15.26 7.43
CA GLY A 157 -20.87 -15.43 6.41
C GLY A 157 -20.32 -15.09 5.03
N GLU A 158 -21.24 -14.99 4.08
CA GLU A 158 -20.95 -14.47 2.74
C GLU A 158 -20.93 -12.93 2.74
N ASP A 159 -20.42 -12.36 1.65
CA ASP A 159 -20.47 -10.91 1.43
C ASP A 159 -21.92 -10.43 1.36
N LEU A 160 -22.22 -9.36 2.09
CA LEU A 160 -23.53 -8.72 2.10
C LEU A 160 -23.53 -7.52 1.16
N ASN A 161 -24.44 -7.53 0.18
CA ASN A 161 -24.69 -6.37 -0.67
C ASN A 161 -26.01 -5.71 -0.26
N LEU A 162 -25.89 -4.68 0.57
CA LEU A 162 -27.03 -4.01 1.20
C LEU A 162 -27.30 -2.66 0.53
N SER A 163 -28.57 -2.29 0.50
CA SER A 163 -29.01 -0.96 0.06
C SER A 163 -29.75 -0.28 1.20
N PHE A 164 -29.33 0.94 1.51
CA PHE A 164 -29.97 1.80 2.50
C PHE A 164 -30.49 3.04 1.81
N GLU A 165 -31.74 3.40 2.08
CA GLU A 165 -32.32 4.65 1.61
C GLU A 165 -32.15 5.71 2.70
N ILE A 166 -31.46 6.79 2.36
CA ILE A 166 -31.21 7.90 3.28
C ILE A 166 -32.13 9.05 2.84
N PRO A 167 -33.13 9.43 3.65
CA PRO A 167 -34.02 10.52 3.30
C PRO A 167 -33.23 11.83 3.27
N THR A 168 -33.59 12.68 2.31
CA THR A 168 -33.11 14.07 2.23
C THR A 168 -34.29 15.01 2.44
N ASP A 169 -34.02 16.22 2.89
CA ASP A 169 -35.03 17.25 3.14
C ASP A 169 -34.82 18.51 2.29
N PHE A 170 -33.99 18.40 1.24
CA PHE A 170 -33.66 19.49 0.32
C PHE A 170 -34.91 20.18 -0.24
N LYS A 171 -34.95 21.51 -0.12
CA LYS A 171 -36.10 22.34 -0.54
C LYS A 171 -35.95 22.93 -1.95
N ARG A 172 -34.81 22.70 -2.57
CA ARG A 172 -34.44 23.18 -3.90
C ARG A 172 -33.31 22.29 -4.44
N ASP A 173 -33.00 22.47 -5.72
CA ASP A 173 -31.90 21.77 -6.34
C ASP A 173 -30.55 22.32 -5.86
N TYR A 174 -29.58 21.43 -5.73
CA TYR A 174 -28.20 21.73 -5.35
C TYR A 174 -27.25 21.14 -6.37
N TRP A 175 -26.22 21.91 -6.69
CA TRP A 175 -25.06 21.42 -7.44
C TRP A 175 -24.06 20.83 -6.46
N VAL A 176 -23.72 19.56 -6.65
CA VAL A 176 -22.73 18.84 -5.85
C VAL A 176 -21.39 18.89 -6.56
N ILE A 177 -20.40 19.53 -5.93
CA ILE A 177 -19.03 19.64 -6.44
C ILE A 177 -18.08 18.59 -5.85
N ALA A 178 -18.46 17.97 -4.73
CA ALA A 178 -17.71 16.91 -4.11
C ALA A 178 -18.61 16.05 -3.22
N SER A 179 -18.24 14.80 -3.03
CA SER A 179 -18.92 13.89 -2.11
C SER A 179 -17.91 12.93 -1.49
N GLU A 180 -18.13 12.57 -0.23
CA GLU A 180 -17.30 11.62 0.50
C GLU A 180 -18.21 10.67 1.24
N VAL A 181 -17.83 9.38 1.26
CA VAL A 181 -18.54 8.39 2.05
C VAL A 181 -17.64 7.91 3.17
N ARG A 182 -18.21 7.93 4.37
CA ARG A 182 -17.58 7.35 5.56
C ARG A 182 -18.42 6.19 6.06
N GLY A 183 -17.73 5.13 6.47
CA GLY A 183 -18.31 3.94 7.07
C GLY A 183 -17.31 3.31 8.02
N ASN A 184 -17.60 2.11 8.50
CA ASN A 184 -16.64 1.34 9.28
C ASN A 184 -15.70 0.57 8.33
N PRO A 185 -14.43 1.00 8.15
CA PRO A 185 -13.51 0.41 7.18
C PRO A 185 -13.12 -1.04 7.51
N ARG A 186 -13.45 -1.52 8.71
CA ARG A 186 -13.23 -2.93 9.11
C ARG A 186 -14.21 -3.90 8.47
N VAL A 187 -15.36 -3.41 7.99
CA VAL A 187 -16.44 -4.26 7.46
C VAL A 187 -16.95 -3.81 6.10
N VAL A 188 -16.76 -2.53 5.73
CA VAL A 188 -17.17 -2.02 4.42
C VAL A 188 -16.03 -2.21 3.43
N HIS A 189 -16.20 -3.10 2.46
CA HIS A 189 -15.26 -3.27 1.36
C HIS A 189 -15.47 -2.22 0.25
N HIS A 190 -16.71 -1.95 -0.16
CA HIS A 190 -17.01 -0.87 -1.09
C HIS A 190 -18.41 -0.33 -0.86
N ASN A 191 -18.67 0.88 -1.32
CA ASN A 191 -20.00 1.45 -1.38
C ASN A 191 -20.22 2.25 -2.67
N THR A 192 -21.48 2.44 -3.01
CA THR A 192 -21.88 3.43 -4.02
C THR A 192 -23.09 4.20 -3.50
N ALA A 193 -23.11 5.50 -3.75
CA ALA A 193 -24.25 6.36 -3.45
C ALA A 193 -24.86 6.84 -4.77
N THR A 194 -26.18 6.72 -4.90
CA THR A 194 -26.97 7.25 -6.01
C THR A 194 -28.09 8.11 -5.46
N VAL A 195 -28.49 9.14 -6.20
CA VAL A 195 -29.63 9.98 -5.85
C VAL A 195 -30.89 9.42 -6.49
N ARG A 196 -32.01 9.49 -5.77
CA ARG A 196 -33.35 9.30 -6.33
C ARG A 196 -34.07 10.63 -6.33
N GLY A 197 -34.73 10.95 -7.44
CA GLY A 197 -35.55 12.15 -7.55
C GLY A 197 -36.82 12.07 -6.69
N PRO A 198 -37.57 13.18 -6.57
CA PRO A 198 -38.85 13.21 -5.85
C PRO A 198 -39.87 12.20 -6.37
N GLU A 199 -39.78 11.81 -7.65
CA GLU A 199 -40.63 10.81 -8.29
C GLU A 199 -40.15 9.36 -8.07
N GLY A 200 -39.05 9.17 -7.32
CA GLY A 200 -38.47 7.87 -6.97
C GLY A 200 -37.59 7.25 -8.05
N ASP A 201 -37.46 7.91 -9.19
CA ASP A 201 -36.58 7.53 -10.28
C ASP A 201 -35.11 7.77 -9.91
N ARG A 202 -34.21 6.95 -10.47
CA ARG A 202 -32.77 7.15 -10.25
C ARG A 202 -32.29 8.31 -11.07
N ASP A 203 -31.46 9.15 -10.47
CA ASP A 203 -30.78 10.23 -11.19
C ASP A 203 -30.01 9.66 -12.40
N ARG A 204 -30.29 10.26 -13.56
CA ARG A 204 -29.73 9.87 -14.85
C ARG A 204 -28.26 10.27 -14.99
N THR A 205 -27.73 11.14 -14.13
CA THR A 205 -26.28 11.44 -14.10
C THR A 205 -25.44 10.29 -13.52
N GLY A 206 -26.08 9.26 -12.96
CA GLY A 206 -25.44 8.06 -12.44
C GLY A 206 -25.03 8.18 -10.97
N ARG A 207 -23.93 7.53 -10.60
CA ARG A 207 -23.45 7.46 -9.20
C ARG A 207 -22.99 8.82 -8.69
N LEU A 208 -23.44 9.24 -7.51
CA LEU A 208 -23.00 10.45 -6.83
C LEU A 208 -21.61 10.26 -6.21
N SER A 209 -21.40 9.16 -5.49
CA SER A 209 -20.15 8.89 -4.78
C SER A 209 -19.81 7.41 -4.75
N SER A 210 -18.54 7.09 -4.55
CA SER A 210 -18.05 5.75 -4.25
C SER A 210 -16.88 5.77 -3.30
N ALA A 211 -16.92 4.87 -2.32
CA ALA A 211 -15.77 4.50 -1.53
C ALA A 211 -15.35 3.07 -1.83
N VAL A 212 -14.04 2.89 -1.97
CA VAL A 212 -13.32 1.61 -1.99
C VAL A 212 -12.06 1.80 -1.14
N PRO A 213 -11.36 0.74 -0.70
CA PRO A 213 -10.15 0.92 0.08
C PRO A 213 -9.14 1.71 -0.75
N GLY A 214 -8.64 2.82 -0.21
CA GLY A 214 -7.74 3.75 -0.92
C GLY A 214 -8.42 4.88 -1.72
N LYS A 215 -9.75 4.90 -1.84
CA LYS A 215 -10.50 6.04 -2.42
C LYS A 215 -11.79 6.25 -1.63
N LEU A 216 -11.90 7.37 -0.90
CA LEU A 216 -13.06 7.66 -0.03
C LEU A 216 -13.98 8.76 -0.56
N TYR A 217 -13.54 9.54 -1.55
CA TYR A 217 -14.25 10.70 -2.05
C TYR A 217 -14.23 10.79 -3.58
N ASP A 218 -15.17 11.57 -4.10
CA ASP A 218 -15.25 12.02 -5.49
C ASP A 218 -15.26 13.55 -5.48
N LEU A 219 -14.29 14.15 -6.20
CA LEU A 219 -14.19 15.60 -6.42
C LEU A 219 -14.45 15.88 -7.89
N PHE A 220 -15.47 16.69 -8.19
CA PHE A 220 -15.79 17.09 -9.55
C PHE A 220 -14.93 18.28 -9.96
N GLY A 221 -14.63 18.39 -11.26
CA GLY A 221 -13.73 19.41 -11.79
C GLY A 221 -14.25 20.84 -11.57
N PRO A 222 -13.40 21.87 -11.77
CA PRO A 222 -13.71 23.27 -11.41
C PRO A 222 -14.97 23.88 -12.06
N GLU A 223 -15.50 23.25 -13.11
CA GLU A 223 -16.71 23.66 -13.83
C GLU A 223 -17.71 22.50 -13.98
N ALA A 224 -17.53 21.44 -13.20
CA ALA A 224 -18.37 20.26 -13.21
C ALA A 224 -19.03 20.09 -11.85
N ALA A 225 -20.32 19.78 -11.87
CA ALA A 225 -21.09 19.39 -10.71
C ALA A 225 -22.12 18.34 -11.13
N LYS A 226 -22.58 17.57 -10.16
CA LYS A 226 -23.78 16.76 -10.28
C LYS A 226 -25.00 17.52 -9.79
#